data_AF-A0A2X1J6T6-F1
#
_entry.id   AF-A0A2X1J6T6-F1
#
_cell.length_a   1.000
_cell.length_b   1.000
_cell.length_c   1.000
_cell.angle_alpha   90.00
_cell.angle_beta   90.00
_cell.angle_gamma   90.00
#
_symmetry.space_group_name_H-M   'P 1'
#
loop_
_entity.id
_entity.type
_entity.pdbx_description
1 polymer ?
#
loop_
_entity_poly.entity_id
_entity_poly.type
_entity_poly.pdbx_seq_one_letter_code
_entity_poly.pdbx_strand_id
1 'polypeptide(L)'
;MPLYALGFMGMTRRLSQQIDPQFHTMLMIAASGAVLIALGILCLVIQMYVSIRDRDQNRDLTGDPWGGRTLEWATSSPPPFYNFAVVPHVHERDAFWEMKEKGEAYKKPDHYEEIHMPKNSGAGIVIAAFSTIFGFAMIWHIWWLAIVGFAGHDHHLDREKLRRGRGLLRAGGRNRKTGKPAFR
;
A
#
# COMPACT_ATOMS: atom_id res chain seq x y z
N MET A 1 -28.43 -13.25 2.20
CA MET A 1 -29.63 -13.95 2.72
C MET A 1 -30.48 -14.59 1.63
N PRO A 2 -30.97 -13.91 0.57
CA PRO A 2 -31.81 -14.54 -0.45
C PRO A 2 -31.11 -15.66 -1.24
N LEU A 3 -29.79 -15.54 -1.45
CA LEU A 3 -28.99 -16.59 -2.09
C LEU A 3 -28.89 -17.89 -1.25
N TYR A 4 -29.00 -17.82 0.09
CA TYR A 4 -29.06 -19.02 0.92
C TYR A 4 -30.39 -19.77 0.72
N ALA A 5 -31.51 -19.04 0.69
CA ALA A 5 -32.82 -19.61 0.40
C ALA A 5 -32.86 -20.23 -1.00
N LEU A 6 -32.31 -19.54 -2.02
CA LEU A 6 -32.18 -20.07 -3.38
C LEU A 6 -31.35 -21.38 -3.43
N GLY A 7 -30.28 -21.46 -2.64
CA GLY A 7 -29.49 -22.69 -2.51
C GLY A 7 -30.31 -23.85 -1.96
N PHE A 8 -31.12 -23.62 -0.93
CA PHE A 8 -32.02 -24.65 -0.37
C PHE A 8 -33.16 -25.03 -1.31
N MET A 9 -33.63 -24.12 -2.16
CA MET A 9 -34.62 -24.39 -3.19
C MET A 9 -34.04 -25.11 -4.42
N GLY A 10 -32.75 -25.47 -4.41
CA GLY A 10 -32.11 -26.29 -5.45
C GLY A 10 -31.48 -25.52 -6.60
N MET A 11 -31.34 -24.19 -6.52
CA MET A 11 -30.68 -23.40 -7.56
C MET A 11 -29.16 -23.71 -7.59
N THR A 12 -28.66 -24.23 -8.71
CA THR A 12 -27.22 -24.52 -8.89
C THR A 12 -26.41 -23.28 -9.30
N ARG A 13 -25.11 -23.28 -9.00
CA ARG A 13 -24.19 -22.18 -9.34
C ARG A 13 -23.94 -22.09 -10.86
N ARG A 14 -23.68 -20.87 -11.35
CA ARG A 14 -23.26 -20.57 -12.74
C ARG A 14 -24.30 -20.91 -13.83
N LEU A 15 -25.58 -20.90 -13.50
CA LEU A 15 -26.65 -20.92 -14.50
C LEU A 15 -26.78 -19.55 -15.16
N SER A 16 -26.85 -19.51 -16.50
CA SER A 16 -26.96 -18.26 -17.27
C SER A 16 -28.19 -18.20 -18.18
N GLN A 17 -28.78 -19.34 -18.53
CA GLN A 17 -29.90 -19.44 -19.47
C GLN A 17 -30.98 -20.34 -18.86
N GLN A 18 -32.23 -20.15 -19.27
CA GLN A 18 -33.37 -21.00 -18.87
C GLN A 18 -33.52 -21.16 -17.34
N ILE A 19 -33.40 -20.04 -16.61
CA ILE A 19 -33.60 -20.05 -15.16
C ILE A 19 -35.09 -20.22 -14.86
N ASP A 20 -35.41 -21.15 -13.96
CA ASP A 20 -36.78 -21.40 -13.53
C ASP A 20 -37.42 -20.12 -12.95
N PRO A 21 -38.61 -19.71 -13.44
CA PRO A 21 -39.33 -18.54 -12.94
C PRO A 21 -39.56 -18.53 -11.42
N GLN A 22 -39.58 -19.68 -10.75
CA GLN A 22 -39.76 -19.78 -9.30
C GLN A 22 -38.64 -19.05 -8.50
N PHE A 23 -37.44 -18.91 -9.09
CA PHE A 23 -36.30 -18.25 -8.46
C PHE A 23 -36.28 -16.73 -8.70
N HIS A 24 -37.12 -16.22 -9.59
CA HIS A 24 -37.05 -14.85 -10.08
C HIS A 24 -37.21 -13.81 -8.96
N THR A 25 -38.17 -14.01 -8.05
CA THR A 25 -38.41 -13.08 -6.93
C THR A 25 -37.20 -12.93 -6.02
N MET A 26 -36.57 -14.04 -5.64
CA MET A 26 -35.37 -14.01 -4.77
C MET A 26 -34.16 -13.41 -5.49
N LEU A 27 -34.03 -13.63 -6.79
CA LEU A 27 -32.98 -13.02 -7.62
C LEU A 27 -33.18 -11.51 -7.76
N MET A 28 -34.42 -11.02 -7.91
CA MET A 28 -34.73 -9.59 -7.91
C MET A 28 -34.38 -8.93 -6.58
N ILE A 29 -34.72 -9.57 -5.45
CA ILE A 29 -34.33 -9.07 -4.12
C ILE A 29 -32.79 -9.02 -3.98
N ALA A 30 -32.10 -10.05 -4.46
CA ALA A 30 -30.64 -10.08 -4.45
C ALA A 30 -30.04 -8.94 -5.32
N ALA A 31 -30.65 -8.65 -6.48
CA ALA A 31 -30.25 -7.54 -7.34
C ALA A 31 -30.45 -6.19 -6.65
N SER A 32 -31.56 -5.98 -5.94
CA SER A 32 -31.77 -4.78 -5.12
C SER A 32 -30.68 -4.61 -4.05
N GLY A 33 -30.26 -5.71 -3.42
CA GLY A 33 -29.11 -5.70 -2.50
C GLY A 33 -27.80 -5.28 -3.19
N ALA A 34 -27.57 -5.72 -4.43
CA ALA A 34 -26.40 -5.30 -5.20
C ALA A 34 -26.42 -3.80 -5.53
N VAL A 35 -27.61 -3.22 -5.81
CA VAL A 35 -27.76 -1.76 -5.99
C VAL A 35 -27.41 -1.01 -4.70
N LEU A 36 -27.82 -1.50 -3.53
CA LEU A 36 -27.43 -0.91 -2.24
C LEU A 36 -25.92 -0.97 -2.01
N ILE A 37 -25.25 -2.07 -2.39
CA ILE A 37 -23.79 -2.18 -2.32
C ILE A 37 -23.13 -1.15 -3.26
N ALA A 38 -23.65 -0.98 -4.48
CA ALA A 38 -23.15 0.03 -5.41
C ALA A 38 -23.28 1.45 -4.84
N LEU A 39 -24.39 1.76 -4.16
CA LEU A 39 -24.54 3.02 -3.43
C LEU A 39 -23.54 3.15 -2.27
N GLY A 40 -23.25 2.06 -1.55
CA GLY A 40 -22.21 2.05 -0.52
C GLY A 40 -20.81 2.35 -1.08
N ILE A 41 -20.46 1.77 -2.24
CA ILE A 41 -19.21 2.07 -2.94
C ILE A 41 -19.18 3.53 -3.41
N LEU A 42 -20.31 4.06 -3.89
CA LEU A 42 -20.42 5.47 -4.24
C LEU A 42 -20.17 6.38 -3.03
N CYS A 43 -20.74 6.04 -1.87
CA CYS A 43 -20.48 6.75 -0.63
C CYS A 43 -18.99 6.70 -0.23
N LEU A 44 -18.29 5.58 -0.43
CA LEU A 44 -16.85 5.48 -0.20
C LEU A 44 -16.05 6.44 -1.10
N VAL A 45 -16.41 6.54 -2.39
CA VAL A 45 -15.78 7.48 -3.32
C VAL A 45 -16.04 8.93 -2.91
N ILE A 46 -17.27 9.25 -2.53
CA ILE A 46 -17.64 10.59 -2.03
C ILE A 46 -16.85 10.91 -0.76
N GLN A 47 -16.73 9.96 0.17
CA GLN A 47 -15.96 10.13 1.40
C GLN A 47 -14.49 10.44 1.11
N MET A 48 -13.85 9.71 0.21
CA MET A 48 -12.47 10.00 -0.21
C MET A 48 -12.36 11.38 -0.88
N TYR A 49 -13.30 11.73 -1.75
CA TYR A 49 -13.30 13.02 -2.45
C TYR A 49 -13.44 14.20 -1.50
N VAL A 50 -14.43 14.17 -0.61
CA VAL A 50 -14.65 15.23 0.39
C VAL A 50 -13.46 15.32 1.35
N SER A 51 -12.91 14.18 1.78
CA SER A 51 -11.73 14.15 2.66
C SER A 51 -10.50 14.80 2.01
N ILE A 52 -10.26 14.58 0.72
CA ILE A 52 -9.14 15.21 0.00
C ILE A 52 -9.41 16.70 -0.25
N ARG A 53 -10.66 17.08 -0.55
CA ARG A 53 -11.07 18.47 -0.80
C ARG A 53 -10.89 19.33 0.46
N ASP A 54 -11.36 18.84 1.60
CA ASP A 54 -11.37 19.60 2.87
C ASP A 54 -10.15 19.25 3.76
N ARG A 55 -9.10 18.67 3.16
CA ARG A 55 -7.90 18.19 3.87
C ARG A 55 -7.22 19.26 4.72
N ASP A 56 -7.28 20.52 4.28
CA ASP A 56 -6.59 21.61 4.96
C ASP A 56 -7.30 22.05 6.26
N GLN A 57 -8.59 21.73 6.40
CA GLN A 57 -9.36 21.98 7.62
C GLN A 57 -9.27 20.82 8.62
N ASN A 58 -9.11 19.59 8.12
CA ASN A 58 -9.16 18.37 8.92
C ASN A 58 -7.77 17.75 9.16
N ARG A 59 -6.73 18.60 9.31
CA ARG A 59 -5.36 18.13 9.50
C ARG A 59 -5.14 17.70 10.95
N ASP A 60 -4.56 16.52 11.11
CA ASP A 60 -3.96 16.14 12.38
C ASP A 60 -2.62 16.88 12.56
N LEU A 61 -2.45 17.49 13.74
CA LEU A 61 -1.27 18.27 14.12
C LEU A 61 -0.38 17.53 15.14
N THR A 62 -0.89 16.47 15.78
CA THR A 62 -0.19 15.78 16.87
C THR A 62 0.52 14.52 16.42
N GLY A 63 0.01 13.81 15.41
CA GLY A 63 0.46 12.45 15.05
C GLY A 63 -0.42 11.35 15.65
N ASP A 64 -1.26 11.68 16.64
CA ASP A 64 -2.12 10.76 17.36
C ASP A 64 -3.57 11.30 17.43
N PRO A 65 -4.37 11.18 16.35
CA PRO A 65 -5.75 11.67 16.31
C PRO A 65 -6.73 10.79 17.08
N TRP A 66 -6.35 9.55 17.46
CA TRP A 66 -7.25 8.57 18.06
C TRP A 66 -6.85 8.12 19.47
N GLY A 67 -5.72 8.58 20.00
CA GLY A 67 -5.16 8.05 21.24
C GLY A 67 -4.60 6.64 21.06
N GLY A 68 -3.89 6.37 19.97
CA GLY A 68 -3.34 5.07 19.65
C GLY A 68 -2.33 4.54 20.69
N ARG A 69 -2.11 3.21 20.67
CA ARG A 69 -1.27 2.51 21.67
C ARG A 69 0.12 2.13 21.16
N THR A 70 0.27 2.12 19.85
CA THR A 70 1.37 1.54 19.09
C THR A 70 2.24 2.63 18.47
N LEU A 71 3.45 2.29 18.03
CA LEU A 71 4.48 3.26 17.65
C LEU A 71 4.16 4.06 16.39
N GLU A 72 3.24 3.62 15.53
CA GLU A 72 2.83 4.39 14.37
C GLU A 72 2.15 5.72 14.73
N TRP A 73 1.63 5.85 15.95
CA TRP A 73 1.03 7.09 16.48
C TRP A 73 2.04 7.99 17.19
N ALA A 74 3.29 7.54 17.34
CA ALA A 74 4.38 8.32 17.91
C ALA A 74 5.10 9.20 16.88
N THR A 75 4.80 9.03 15.59
CA THR A 75 5.42 9.78 14.49
C THR A 75 4.59 11.02 14.12
N SER A 76 5.17 11.93 13.33
CA SER A 76 4.44 13.12 12.86
C SER A 76 3.37 12.75 11.82
N SER A 77 2.36 13.62 11.66
CA SER A 77 1.36 13.53 10.59
C SER A 77 1.66 14.56 9.48
N PRO A 78 2.09 14.15 8.26
CA PRO A 78 2.44 12.81 7.81
C PRO A 78 3.83 12.32 8.31
N PRO A 79 4.08 11.00 8.33
CA PRO A 79 5.34 10.45 8.79
C PRO A 79 6.49 10.89 7.88
N PRO A 80 7.70 11.13 8.44
CA PRO A 80 8.87 11.40 7.63
C PRO A 80 9.28 10.14 6.87
N PHE A 81 10.02 10.32 5.77
CA PHE A 81 10.50 9.22 4.93
C PHE A 81 11.41 8.21 5.66
N TYR A 82 11.91 8.57 6.85
CA TYR A 82 12.70 7.72 7.73
C TYR A 82 11.93 7.09 8.90
N ASN A 83 10.63 7.36 9.03
CA ASN A 83 9.76 6.98 10.14
C ASN A 83 10.23 7.54 11.50
N PHE A 84 11.33 7.01 12.05
CA PHE A 84 11.91 7.41 13.33
C PHE A 84 13.34 7.93 13.14
N ALA A 85 13.64 9.09 13.74
CA ALA A 85 14.98 9.66 13.67
C ALA A 85 16.00 8.87 14.52
N VAL A 86 15.52 8.32 15.64
CA VAL A 86 16.24 7.40 16.53
C VAL A 86 15.33 6.19 16.75
N VAL A 87 15.86 4.99 16.62
CA VAL A 87 15.08 3.75 16.78
C VAL A 87 14.56 3.68 18.22
N PRO A 88 13.24 3.61 18.45
CA PRO A 88 12.68 3.55 19.80
C PRO A 88 13.04 2.22 20.45
N HIS A 89 13.46 2.28 21.72
CA HIS A 89 13.71 1.08 22.51
C HIS A 89 12.39 0.61 23.15
N VAL A 90 11.98 -0.62 22.84
CA VAL A 90 10.68 -1.16 23.26
C VAL A 90 10.86 -2.02 24.51
N HIS A 91 10.07 -1.72 25.55
CA HIS A 91 10.08 -2.46 26.82
C HIS A 91 8.82 -3.32 27.00
N GLU A 92 7.68 -2.85 26.50
CA GLU A 92 6.41 -3.56 26.58
C GLU A 92 5.70 -3.70 25.22
N ARG A 93 4.61 -4.46 25.20
CA ARG A 93 3.79 -4.70 24.00
C ARG A 93 3.18 -3.41 23.45
N ASP A 94 2.69 -2.53 24.31
CA ASP A 94 2.06 -1.26 23.94
C ASP A 94 3.00 -0.08 24.22
N ALA A 95 4.13 -0.08 23.50
CA ALA A 95 5.25 0.82 23.74
C ALA A 95 4.87 2.32 23.80
N PHE A 96 4.01 2.79 22.89
CA PHE A 96 3.64 4.21 22.86
C PHE A 96 2.65 4.58 23.99
N TRP A 97 1.77 3.66 24.37
CA TRP A 97 0.86 3.89 25.49
C TRP A 97 1.63 4.06 26.82
N GLU A 98 2.58 3.16 27.07
CA GLU A 98 3.43 3.22 28.25
C GLU A 98 4.30 4.49 28.25
N MET A 99 4.88 4.87 27.10
CA MET A 99 5.61 6.12 26.97
C MET A 99 4.75 7.35 27.28
N LYS A 100 3.44 7.32 26.96
CA LYS A 100 2.49 8.39 27.31
C LYS A 100 2.22 8.42 28.82
N GLU A 101 2.00 7.27 29.44
CA GLU A 101 1.77 7.17 30.90
C GLU A 101 2.98 7.61 31.72
N LYS A 102 4.20 7.30 31.25
CA LYS A 102 5.46 7.73 31.87
C LYS A 102 5.81 9.19 31.57
N GLY A 103 5.11 9.85 30.64
CA GLY A 103 5.39 11.23 30.23
C GLY A 103 6.64 11.38 29.35
N GLU A 104 7.14 10.29 28.76
CA GLU A 104 8.37 10.27 27.96
C GLU A 104 8.10 10.23 26.44
N ALA A 105 6.84 10.13 26.01
CA ALA A 105 6.42 9.94 24.62
C ALA A 105 6.99 10.95 23.61
N TYR A 106 7.21 12.21 24.01
CA TYR A 106 7.65 13.27 23.10
C TYR A 106 9.05 13.81 23.43
N LYS A 107 9.88 13.01 24.11
CA LYS A 107 11.24 13.41 24.48
C LYS A 107 12.13 13.51 23.25
N LYS A 108 12.75 14.68 23.05
CA LYS A 108 13.71 14.90 21.95
C LYS A 108 15.02 14.18 22.23
N PRO A 109 15.61 13.46 21.26
CA PRO A 109 16.95 12.91 21.39
C PRO A 109 18.01 14.01 21.56
N ASP A 110 19.05 13.73 22.35
CA ASP A 110 20.17 14.65 22.59
C ASP A 110 21.10 14.75 21.36
N HIS A 111 21.20 13.67 20.59
CA HIS A 111 22.04 13.58 19.39
C HIS A 111 21.30 12.90 18.24
N TYR A 112 21.57 13.36 17.02
CA TYR A 112 21.05 12.78 15.78
C TYR A 112 22.21 12.25 14.94
N GLU A 113 22.05 11.03 14.44
CA GLU A 113 23.00 10.39 13.55
C GLU A 113 22.54 10.47 12.09
N GLU A 114 23.48 10.31 11.15
CA GLU A 114 23.14 10.25 9.73
C GLU A 114 22.42 8.92 9.41
N ILE A 115 21.16 9.00 8.98
CA ILE A 115 20.37 7.83 8.61
C ILE A 115 20.68 7.41 7.17
N HIS A 116 21.18 6.18 6.99
CA HIS A 116 21.41 5.61 5.68
C HIS A 116 20.11 5.18 5.00
N MET A 117 19.75 5.83 3.89
CA MET A 117 18.53 5.53 3.12
C MET A 117 18.80 4.86 1.78
N PRO A 118 17.95 3.89 1.37
CA PRO A 118 18.01 3.33 0.04
C PRO A 118 17.62 4.39 -1.00
N LYS A 119 18.26 4.32 -2.17
CA LYS A 119 17.93 5.19 -3.31
C LYS A 119 16.82 4.57 -4.14
N ASN A 120 15.92 5.40 -4.66
CA ASN A 120 14.89 4.96 -5.60
C ASN A 120 15.54 4.39 -6.87
N SER A 121 15.02 3.25 -7.36
CA SER A 121 15.47 2.62 -8.61
C SER A 121 14.28 2.39 -9.53
N GLY A 122 14.40 2.83 -10.78
CA GLY A 122 13.41 2.56 -11.84
C GLY A 122 13.44 1.11 -12.36
N ALA A 123 14.39 0.28 -11.90
CA ALA A 123 14.55 -1.09 -12.39
C ALA A 123 13.29 -1.94 -12.20
N GLY A 124 12.54 -1.74 -11.10
CA GLY A 124 11.29 -2.46 -10.85
C GLY A 124 10.23 -2.26 -11.94
N ILE A 125 10.07 -1.03 -12.43
CA ILE A 125 9.12 -0.70 -13.51
C ILE A 125 9.53 -1.37 -14.82
N VAL A 126 10.83 -1.37 -15.12
CA VAL A 126 11.37 -1.99 -16.34
C VAL A 126 11.17 -3.51 -16.33
N ILE A 127 11.49 -4.15 -15.21
CA ILE A 127 11.28 -5.58 -15.00
C ILE A 127 9.79 -5.93 -15.13
N ALA A 128 8.91 -5.15 -14.48
CA ALA A 128 7.46 -5.35 -14.58
C ALA A 128 6.96 -5.25 -16.02
N ALA A 129 7.42 -4.26 -16.80
CA ALA A 129 7.04 -4.09 -18.19
C ALA A 129 7.44 -5.31 -19.05
N PHE A 130 8.67 -5.82 -18.89
CA PHE A 130 9.11 -7.03 -19.59
C PHE A 130 8.31 -8.27 -19.17
N SER A 131 7.99 -8.42 -17.89
CA SER A 131 7.11 -9.51 -17.41
C SER A 131 5.70 -9.42 -17.99
N THR A 132 5.14 -8.22 -18.12
CA THR A 132 3.83 -8.03 -18.76
C THR A 132 3.86 -8.40 -20.24
N ILE A 133 4.89 -7.97 -20.98
CA ILE A 133 5.08 -8.34 -22.39
C ILE A 133 5.25 -9.85 -22.54
N PHE A 134 6.06 -10.46 -21.68
CA PHE A 134 6.25 -11.91 -21.65
C PHE A 134 4.95 -12.67 -21.41
N GLY A 135 4.19 -12.28 -20.37
CA GLY A 135 2.91 -12.90 -20.05
C GLY A 135 1.90 -12.77 -21.19
N PHE A 136 1.81 -11.59 -21.81
CA PHE A 136 0.97 -11.39 -22.99
C PHE A 136 1.40 -12.27 -24.16
N ALA A 137 2.69 -12.32 -24.48
CA ALA A 137 3.21 -13.13 -25.58
C ALA A 137 2.97 -14.63 -25.38
N MET A 138 3.09 -15.13 -24.15
CA MET A 138 2.81 -16.53 -23.80
C MET A 138 1.34 -16.89 -23.97
N ILE A 139 0.41 -15.98 -23.63
CA ILE A 139 -1.03 -16.21 -23.81
C ILE A 139 -1.40 -16.30 -25.30
N TRP A 140 -0.78 -15.48 -26.15
CA TRP A 140 -1.10 -15.37 -27.58
C TRP A 140 -0.19 -16.22 -28.48
N HIS A 141 0.62 -17.13 -27.91
CA HIS A 141 1.57 -17.97 -28.65
C HIS A 141 2.56 -17.20 -29.55
N ILE A 142 2.93 -15.97 -29.17
CA ILE A 142 3.88 -15.13 -29.89
C ILE A 142 5.30 -15.46 -29.40
N TRP A 143 5.86 -16.58 -29.87
CA TRP A 143 7.09 -17.14 -29.31
C TRP A 143 8.32 -16.22 -29.39
N TRP A 144 8.49 -15.47 -30.49
CA TRP A 144 9.61 -14.54 -30.61
C TRP A 144 9.55 -13.42 -29.56
N LEU A 145 8.34 -12.92 -29.27
CA LEU A 145 8.13 -11.86 -28.29
C LEU A 145 8.27 -12.39 -26.85
N ALA A 146 7.89 -13.65 -26.61
CA ALA A 146 8.10 -14.32 -25.33
C ALA A 146 9.62 -14.49 -25.05
N ILE A 147 10.41 -14.89 -26.04
CA ILE A 147 11.87 -15.00 -25.90
C ILE A 147 12.48 -13.62 -25.60
N VAL A 148 12.07 -12.58 -26.32
CA VAL A 148 12.54 -11.20 -26.08
C VAL A 148 12.14 -10.69 -24.70
N GLY A 149 10.89 -10.93 -24.27
CA GLY A 149 10.39 -10.51 -22.96
C GLY A 149 11.15 -11.18 -21.82
N PHE A 150 11.41 -12.49 -21.92
CA PHE A 150 12.17 -13.24 -20.92
C PHE A 150 13.64 -12.80 -20.88
N ALA A 151 14.30 -12.68 -22.05
CA ALA A 151 15.68 -12.24 -22.13
C ALA A 151 15.87 -10.80 -21.62
N GLY A 152 14.92 -9.90 -21.93
CA GLY A 152 14.94 -8.52 -21.45
C GLY A 152 14.77 -8.42 -19.93
N HIS A 153 13.86 -9.22 -19.36
CA HIS A 153 13.66 -9.32 -17.92
C HIS A 153 14.94 -9.79 -17.19
N ASP A 154 15.50 -10.92 -17.64
CA ASP A 154 16.68 -11.52 -17.00
C ASP A 154 17.93 -10.64 -17.15
N HIS A 155 18.16 -10.07 -18.34
CA HIS A 155 19.26 -9.14 -18.56
C HIS A 155 19.17 -7.91 -17.65
N HIS A 156 17.99 -7.32 -17.47
CA HIS A 156 17.82 -6.15 -16.61
C HIS A 156 17.98 -6.50 -15.13
N LEU A 157 17.49 -7.69 -14.73
CA LEU A 157 17.65 -8.19 -13.37
C LEU A 157 19.13 -8.42 -13.03
N ASP A 158 19.89 -9.03 -13.94
CA ASP A 158 21.31 -9.29 -13.75
C ASP A 158 22.12 -7.98 -13.71
N ARG A 159 21.83 -7.04 -14.62
CA ARG A 159 22.39 -5.68 -14.59
C ARG A 159 22.15 -4.99 -13.25
N GLU A 160 20.95 -5.11 -12.70
CA GLU A 160 20.62 -4.49 -11.41
C GLU A 160 21.33 -5.18 -10.23
N LYS A 161 21.46 -6.52 -10.25
CA LYS A 161 22.26 -7.27 -9.27
C LYS A 161 23.72 -6.81 -9.30
N LEU A 162 24.32 -6.70 -10.48
CA LEU A 162 25.70 -6.20 -10.67
C LEU A 162 25.85 -4.72 -10.27
N ARG A 163 24.80 -3.91 -10.38
CA ARG A 163 24.81 -2.51 -9.94
C ARG A 163 24.72 -2.39 -8.41
N ARG A 164 23.90 -3.21 -7.77
CA ARG A 164 23.80 -3.27 -6.30
C ARG A 164 25.07 -3.83 -5.67
N GLY A 165 25.67 -4.87 -6.26
CA GLY A 165 26.95 -5.44 -5.79
C GLY A 165 28.13 -4.46 -5.85
N ARG A 166 28.13 -3.53 -6.81
CA ARG A 166 29.15 -2.46 -6.92
C ARG A 166 28.85 -1.20 -6.09
N GLY A 167 27.66 -1.09 -5.51
CA GLY A 167 27.19 0.09 -4.77
C GLY A 167 27.59 0.15 -3.29
N LEU A 168 28.37 -0.83 -2.78
CA LEU A 168 28.81 -0.90 -1.38
C LEU A 168 30.04 -0.01 -1.05
N LEU A 169 30.55 0.76 -2.01
CA LEU A 169 31.63 1.72 -1.75
C LEU A 169 31.06 3.09 -1.36
N ARG A 170 31.16 3.39 -0.06
CA ARG A 170 31.15 4.70 0.62
C ARG A 170 30.62 5.87 -0.21
N ALA A 171 29.48 6.41 0.19
CA ALA A 171 29.10 7.78 -0.14
C ALA A 171 28.73 8.54 1.14
N GLY A 172 29.74 8.98 1.88
CA GLY A 172 29.61 10.20 2.68
C GLY A 172 29.47 11.35 1.69
N GLY A 173 28.37 12.10 1.74
CA GLY A 173 28.14 13.13 0.73
C GLY A 173 26.77 13.78 0.76
N ARG A 174 26.62 14.74 1.67
CA ARG A 174 25.83 16.00 1.61
C ARG A 174 24.65 16.06 0.62
N ASN A 175 23.47 16.38 1.15
CA ASN A 175 22.23 16.61 0.40
C ASN A 175 22.38 17.74 -0.65
N ARG A 176 22.21 17.38 -1.93
CA ARG A 176 22.35 18.28 -3.10
C ARG A 176 21.24 19.33 -3.24
N LYS A 177 20.14 19.26 -2.48
CA LYS A 177 19.02 20.21 -2.63
C LYS A 177 18.98 21.35 -1.62
N THR A 178 19.67 21.23 -0.49
CA THR A 178 19.53 22.21 0.61
C THR A 178 20.84 22.78 1.13
N GLY A 179 22.00 22.18 0.80
CA GLY A 179 23.31 22.71 1.22
C GLY A 179 23.49 22.89 2.75
N LYS A 180 22.52 22.45 3.55
CA LYS A 180 22.47 22.60 5.00
C LYS A 180 22.38 21.22 5.65
N PRO A 181 22.96 21.03 6.85
CA PRO A 181 22.74 19.83 7.64
C PRO A 181 21.24 19.67 7.89
N ALA A 182 20.75 18.44 7.73
CA ALA A 182 19.32 18.11 7.76
C ALA A 182 18.69 18.17 9.16
N PHE A 183 19.43 18.58 10.18
CA PHE A 183 18.98 18.67 11.55
C PHE A 183 19.16 20.09 12.09
N ARG A 184 18.05 20.74 12.42
CA ARG A 184 17.98 21.85 13.36
C ARG A 184 16.67 21.78 14.13
#